data_AF-A0A1H4GQZ1-F1
#
_entry.id   AF-A0A1H4GQZ1-F1
#
_cell.length_a   1.000
_cell.length_b   1.000
_cell.length_c   1.000
_cell.angle_alpha   90.00
_cell.angle_beta   90.00
_cell.angle_gamma   90.00
#
_symmetry.space_group_name_H-M   'P 1'
#
loop_
_entity.id
_entity.type
_entity.pdbx_description
1 polymer ?
#
loop_
_entity_poly.entity_id
_entity_poly.type
_entity_poly.pdbx_seq_one_letter_code
_entity_poly.pdbx_strand_id
1 'polypeptide(L)'
;MSAAIKIIRRSREQLVELIDRTSVNQLNKIPQGFRNNIIWNIGHLLVALEGITYRRAGLPLNVDPVLVTRYGKGSIPAGDTDENEIAEIKSLLVSSIDCIEVCYMREGFANYTPWTTSQGFELPDIDAALAFGAYHEGLHSNCIDTLLKFIQ
;
A
#
# COMPACT_ATOMS: atom_id res chain seq x y z
N MET A 1 3.46 -20.62 2.58
CA MET A 1 2.94 -19.35 2.01
C MET A 1 1.94 -18.76 2.98
N SER A 2 2.26 -17.59 3.54
CA SER A 2 1.44 -16.93 4.57
C SER A 2 0.05 -16.56 4.05
N ALA A 3 -1.00 -16.76 4.87
CA ALA A 3 -2.36 -16.38 4.52
C ALA A 3 -2.49 -14.86 4.27
N ALA A 4 -1.71 -14.06 5.01
CA ALA A 4 -1.70 -12.60 4.86
C ALA A 4 -1.25 -12.16 3.47
N ILE A 5 -0.19 -12.78 2.92
CA ILE A 5 0.30 -12.47 1.56
C ILE A 5 -0.80 -12.73 0.52
N LYS A 6 -1.54 -13.84 0.64
CA LYS A 6 -2.66 -14.15 -0.26
C LYS A 6 -3.79 -13.13 -0.18
N ILE A 7 -4.13 -12.68 1.03
CA ILE A 7 -5.15 -11.65 1.26
C ILE A 7 -4.72 -10.32 0.63
N ILE A 8 -3.50 -9.88 0.91
CA ILE A 8 -2.93 -8.64 0.35
C ILE A 8 -2.92 -8.72 -1.18
N ARG A 9 -2.44 -9.82 -1.75
CA ARG A 9 -2.43 -10.05 -3.21
C ARG A 9 -3.82 -9.89 -3.81
N ARG A 10 -4.84 -10.55 -3.24
CA ARG A 10 -6.21 -10.46 -3.76
C ARG A 10 -6.78 -9.05 -3.65
N SER A 11 -6.53 -8.35 -2.54
CA SER A 11 -6.92 -6.94 -2.37
C SER A 11 -6.28 -6.07 -3.47
N ARG A 12 -4.99 -6.24 -3.75
CA ARG A 12 -4.28 -5.47 -4.78
C ARG A 12 -4.76 -5.76 -6.19
N GLU A 13 -5.12 -7.00 -6.52
CA GLU A 13 -5.78 -7.32 -7.79
C GLU A 13 -7.10 -6.53 -7.96
N GLN A 14 -7.90 -6.42 -6.89
CA GLN A 14 -9.14 -5.63 -6.92
C GLN A 14 -8.86 -4.13 -7.09
N LEU A 15 -7.77 -3.61 -6.51
CA LEU A 15 -7.33 -2.22 -6.71
C LEU A 15 -6.86 -1.98 -8.15
N VAL A 16 -6.16 -2.93 -8.75
CA VAL A 16 -5.76 -2.89 -10.18
C VAL A 16 -7.01 -2.85 -11.07
N GLU A 17 -8.00 -3.72 -10.82
CA GLU A 17 -9.29 -3.70 -11.53
C GLU A 17 -10.04 -2.37 -11.32
N LEU A 18 -9.93 -1.76 -10.13
CA LEU A 18 -10.53 -0.46 -9.84
C LEU A 18 -9.86 0.65 -10.67
N ILE A 19 -8.53 0.69 -10.73
CA ILE A 19 -7.79 1.66 -11.55
C ILE A 19 -8.26 1.57 -13.00
N ASP A 20 -8.39 0.36 -13.55
CA ASP A 20 -8.77 0.13 -14.94
C ASP A 20 -10.17 0.61 -15.32
N ARG A 21 -11.08 0.72 -14.35
CA ARG A 21 -12.45 1.20 -14.58
C ARG A 21 -12.69 2.64 -14.13
N THR A 22 -11.65 3.35 -13.72
CA THR A 22 -11.73 4.76 -13.27
C THR A 22 -10.93 5.67 -14.17
N SER A 23 -11.40 6.90 -14.34
CA SER A 23 -10.63 7.94 -15.02
C SER A 23 -9.56 8.55 -14.11
N VAL A 24 -8.51 9.14 -14.69
CA VAL A 24 -7.49 9.92 -13.98
C VAL A 24 -8.12 11.01 -13.09
N ASN A 25 -9.17 11.67 -13.58
CA ASN A 25 -9.89 12.68 -12.81
C ASN A 25 -10.55 12.08 -11.56
N GLN A 26 -11.25 10.96 -11.70
CA GLN A 26 -11.86 10.26 -10.57
C GLN A 26 -10.80 9.82 -9.54
N LEU A 27 -9.68 9.26 -10.01
CA LEU A 27 -8.59 8.82 -9.13
C LEU A 27 -7.99 9.97 -8.31
N ASN A 28 -7.87 11.15 -8.91
CA ASN A 28 -7.31 12.35 -8.28
C ASN A 28 -8.31 13.16 -7.47
N LYS A 29 -9.62 12.96 -7.68
CA LYS A 29 -10.66 13.76 -7.05
C LYS A 29 -10.64 13.61 -5.53
N ILE A 30 -10.53 14.74 -4.84
CA ILE A 30 -10.75 14.85 -3.39
C ILE A 30 -12.22 15.30 -3.18
N PRO A 31 -13.10 14.46 -2.60
CA PRO A 31 -14.47 14.86 -2.32
C PRO A 31 -14.55 15.90 -1.21
N GLN A 32 -15.63 16.67 -1.17
CA GLN A 32 -15.83 17.69 -0.12
C GLN A 32 -15.85 17.04 1.27
N GLY A 33 -15.10 17.63 2.20
CA GLY A 33 -14.95 17.12 3.58
C GLY A 33 -13.87 16.04 3.75
N PHE A 34 -13.23 15.60 2.66
CA PHE A 34 -12.09 14.69 2.70
C PHE A 34 -10.78 15.46 2.47
N ARG A 35 -9.66 14.82 2.85
CA ARG A 35 -8.30 15.38 2.73
C ARG A 35 -7.38 14.53 1.86
N ASN A 36 -7.89 13.45 1.28
CA ASN A 36 -7.17 12.54 0.41
C ASN A 36 -8.08 12.07 -0.74
N ASN A 37 -7.50 11.40 -1.73
CA ASN A 37 -8.17 10.86 -2.90
C ASN A 37 -7.88 9.37 -3.05
N ILE A 38 -8.44 8.75 -4.09
CA ILE A 38 -8.30 7.31 -4.32
C ILE A 38 -6.84 6.94 -4.62
N ILE A 39 -6.20 7.64 -5.55
CA ILE A 39 -4.83 7.29 -5.97
C ILE A 39 -3.83 7.42 -4.82
N TRP A 40 -4.03 8.39 -3.92
CA TRP A 40 -3.20 8.52 -2.73
C TRP A 40 -3.35 7.33 -1.79
N ASN A 41 -4.56 6.82 -1.57
CA ASN A 41 -4.76 5.65 -0.72
C ASN A 41 -4.13 4.39 -1.33
N ILE A 42 -4.21 4.23 -2.66
CA ILE A 42 -3.59 3.12 -3.37
C ILE A 42 -2.05 3.20 -3.28
N GLY A 43 -1.48 4.37 -3.59
CA GLY A 43 -0.04 4.61 -3.44
C GLY A 43 0.43 4.43 -1.99
N HIS A 44 -0.41 4.81 -1.02
CA HIS A 44 -0.11 4.64 0.40
C HIS A 44 0.01 3.15 0.76
N LEU A 45 -0.90 2.31 0.28
CA LEU A 45 -0.84 0.86 0.51
C LEU A 45 0.43 0.22 -0.02
N LEU A 46 0.89 0.66 -1.19
CA LEU A 46 2.16 0.24 -1.77
C LEU A 46 3.34 0.57 -0.84
N VAL A 47 3.53 1.85 -0.52
CA VAL A 47 4.72 2.30 0.24
C VAL A 47 4.66 1.94 1.72
N ALA A 48 3.46 1.81 2.29
CA ALA A 48 3.27 1.40 3.68
C ALA A 48 3.70 -0.06 3.86
N LEU A 49 3.32 -0.96 2.95
CA LEU A 49 3.71 -2.36 3.06
C LEU A 49 5.24 -2.53 2.95
N GLU A 50 5.88 -1.81 2.03
CA GLU A 50 7.35 -1.75 1.92
C GLU A 50 8.02 -1.30 3.23
N GLY A 51 7.46 -0.28 3.88
CA GLY A 51 7.95 0.20 5.18
C GLY A 51 7.67 -0.77 6.35
N ILE A 52 6.56 -1.51 6.31
CA ILE A 52 6.19 -2.49 7.32
C ILE A 52 7.08 -3.74 7.20
N THR A 53 7.49 -4.13 5.99
CA THR A 53 8.30 -5.33 5.74
C THR A 53 9.79 -5.00 5.66
N TYR A 54 10.26 -4.43 4.55
CA TYR A 54 11.68 -4.27 4.22
C TYR A 54 12.43 -3.36 5.19
N ARG A 55 11.90 -2.16 5.49
CA ARG A 55 12.59 -1.21 6.37
C ARG A 55 12.89 -1.79 7.75
N ARG A 56 11.94 -2.55 8.30
CA ARG A 56 12.07 -3.15 9.63
C ARG A 56 12.98 -4.37 9.66
N ALA A 57 13.22 -5.00 8.51
CA ALA A 57 14.25 -6.01 8.32
C ALA A 57 15.63 -5.44 7.93
N GLY A 58 15.79 -4.12 7.90
CA GLY A 58 17.04 -3.47 7.47
C GLY A 58 17.34 -3.62 5.98
N LEU A 59 16.33 -3.91 5.16
CA LEU A 59 16.45 -4.07 3.72
C LEU A 59 16.11 -2.75 3.00
N PRO A 60 16.71 -2.50 1.82
CA PRO A 60 16.29 -1.40 0.97
C PRO A 60 14.84 -1.59 0.51
N LEU A 61 14.14 -0.48 0.30
CA LEU A 61 12.80 -0.50 -0.30
C LEU A 61 12.91 -0.73 -1.82
N ASN A 62 11.89 -1.36 -2.39
CA ASN A 62 11.84 -1.68 -3.82
C ASN A 62 11.02 -0.65 -4.62
N VAL A 63 10.86 0.55 -4.07
CA VAL A 63 10.08 1.65 -4.65
C VAL A 63 10.90 2.93 -4.63
N ASP A 64 10.64 3.83 -5.58
CA ASP A 64 11.32 5.11 -5.66
C ASP A 64 11.09 5.93 -4.37
N PRO A 65 12.14 6.54 -3.78
CA PRO A 65 11.99 7.46 -2.64
C PRO A 65 10.99 8.60 -2.84
N VAL A 66 10.76 9.03 -4.08
CA VAL A 66 9.74 10.02 -4.44
C VAL A 66 8.34 9.51 -4.12
N LEU A 67 8.03 8.24 -4.43
CA LEU A 67 6.75 7.62 -4.07
C LEU A 67 6.59 7.53 -2.55
N VAL A 68 7.67 7.18 -1.83
CA VAL A 68 7.65 7.13 -0.35
C VAL A 68 7.34 8.50 0.24
N THR A 69 7.86 9.57 -0.36
CA THR A 69 7.60 10.95 0.08
C THR A 69 6.16 11.37 -0.21
N ARG A 70 5.66 11.08 -1.42
CA ARG A 70 4.32 11.48 -1.86
C ARG A 70 3.19 10.71 -1.18
N TYR A 71 3.37 9.41 -0.95
CA TYR A 71 2.33 8.52 -0.43
C TYR A 71 2.60 8.00 0.99
N GLY A 72 3.69 8.42 1.62
CA GLY A 72 4.06 7.99 2.96
C GLY A 72 3.08 8.45 4.04
N LYS A 73 3.13 7.77 5.19
CA LYS A 73 2.33 8.15 6.36
C LYS A 73 2.53 9.63 6.71
N GLY A 74 1.41 10.36 6.80
CA GLY A 74 1.41 11.78 7.17
C GLY A 74 1.49 12.75 5.98
N SER A 75 1.72 12.26 4.76
CA SER A 75 1.55 13.08 3.56
C SER A 75 0.06 13.29 3.23
N ILE A 76 -0.18 14.19 2.30
CA ILE A 76 -1.48 14.45 1.66
C ILE A 76 -1.26 14.56 0.15
N PRO A 77 -2.28 14.36 -0.69
CA PRO A 77 -2.14 14.58 -2.13
C PRO A 77 -1.62 16.00 -2.41
N ALA A 78 -0.51 16.09 -3.13
CA ALA A 78 0.16 17.33 -3.49
C ALA A 78 0.17 17.45 -5.02
N GLY A 79 -0.94 17.96 -5.55
CA GLY A 79 -1.22 17.98 -6.99
C GLY A 79 -1.80 16.66 -7.51
N ASP A 80 -2.13 16.68 -8.79
CA ASP A 80 -2.65 15.48 -9.47
C ASP A 80 -1.51 14.50 -9.76
N THR A 81 -1.83 13.21 -9.64
CA THR A 81 -1.03 12.08 -10.11
C THR A 81 -1.35 11.88 -11.59
N ASP A 82 -0.34 11.93 -12.45
CA ASP A 82 -0.53 11.77 -13.89
C ASP A 82 -0.69 10.30 -14.32
N GLU A 83 -0.99 10.08 -15.60
CA GLU A 83 -1.20 8.73 -16.15
C GLU A 83 0.02 7.83 -16.01
N ASN A 84 1.23 8.38 -16.08
CA ASN A 84 2.46 7.61 -16.00
C ASN A 84 2.70 7.14 -14.56
N GLU A 85 2.54 8.03 -13.58
CA GLU A 85 2.67 7.69 -12.16
C GLU A 85 1.53 6.73 -11.73
N ILE A 86 0.31 6.88 -12.25
CA ILE A 86 -0.78 5.91 -12.04
C ILE A 86 -0.41 4.53 -12.60
N ALA A 87 0.14 4.47 -13.83
CA ALA A 87 0.56 3.22 -14.45
C ALA A 87 1.71 2.56 -13.69
N GLU A 88 2.66 3.36 -13.19
CA GLU A 88 3.75 2.89 -12.33
C GLU A 88 3.21 2.29 -11.03
N ILE A 89 2.36 3.01 -10.30
CA ILE A 89 1.73 2.53 -9.06
C ILE A 89 0.99 1.21 -9.33
N LYS A 90 0.20 1.15 -10.41
CA LYS A 90 -0.54 -0.05 -10.80
C LYS A 90 0.39 -1.25 -11.01
N SER A 91 1.51 -1.06 -11.71
CA SER A 91 2.52 -2.10 -11.92
C SER A 91 3.16 -2.54 -10.60
N LEU A 92 3.53 -1.57 -9.75
CA LEU A 92 4.19 -1.81 -8.48
C LEU A 92 3.29 -2.52 -7.46
N LEU A 93 1.96 -2.35 -7.49
CA LEU A 93 1.04 -3.11 -6.63
C LEU A 93 1.23 -4.62 -6.79
N VAL A 94 1.39 -5.09 -8.03
CA VAL A 94 1.55 -6.51 -8.35
C VAL A 94 2.98 -6.96 -8.07
N SER A 95 3.97 -6.25 -8.61
CA SER A 95 5.36 -6.70 -8.51
C SER A 95 5.89 -6.67 -7.07
N SER A 96 5.50 -5.68 -6.25
CA SER A 96 5.99 -5.61 -4.86
C SER A 96 5.48 -6.76 -4.00
N ILE A 97 4.25 -7.25 -4.21
CA ILE A 97 3.75 -8.40 -3.44
C ILE A 97 4.42 -9.71 -3.91
N ASP A 98 4.78 -9.82 -5.20
CA ASP A 98 5.62 -10.92 -5.70
C ASP A 98 7.01 -10.91 -5.06
N CYS A 99 7.64 -9.74 -4.99
CA CYS A 99 8.94 -9.57 -4.34
C CYS A 99 8.88 -9.94 -2.85
N ILE A 100 7.85 -9.48 -2.13
CA ILE A 100 7.64 -9.81 -0.71
C ILE A 100 7.49 -11.33 -0.53
N GLU A 101 6.71 -11.98 -1.39
CA GLU A 101 6.52 -13.43 -1.33
C GLU A 101 7.83 -14.19 -1.55
N VAL A 102 8.62 -13.81 -2.56
CA VAL A 102 9.93 -14.41 -2.81
C VAL A 102 10.90 -14.17 -1.65
N CYS A 103 10.94 -12.95 -1.12
CA CYS A 103 11.80 -12.59 0.01
C CYS A 103 11.42 -13.40 1.26
N TYR A 104 10.12 -13.52 1.54
CA TYR A 104 9.58 -14.33 2.63
C TYR A 104 9.96 -15.81 2.51
N MET A 105 9.78 -16.42 1.33
CA MET A 105 10.14 -17.83 1.09
C MET A 105 11.64 -18.12 1.20
N ARG A 106 12.49 -17.10 1.01
CA ARG A 106 13.95 -17.20 1.12
C ARG A 106 14.47 -16.78 2.49
N GLU A 107 13.60 -16.64 3.48
CA GLU A 107 13.95 -16.18 4.84
C GLU A 107 14.65 -14.81 4.83
N GLY A 108 14.41 -13.99 3.81
CA GLY A 108 15.09 -12.70 3.63
C GLY A 108 14.78 -11.66 4.72
N PHE A 109 13.69 -11.87 5.48
CA PHE A 109 13.30 -11.02 6.61
C PHE A 109 13.82 -11.54 7.96
N ALA A 110 14.84 -12.42 8.00
CA ALA A 110 15.36 -13.00 9.25
C ALA A 110 15.82 -11.96 10.29
N ASN A 111 16.23 -10.76 9.85
CA ASN A 111 16.66 -9.66 10.72
C ASN A 111 15.53 -8.66 11.04
N TYR A 112 14.27 -9.10 11.01
CA TYR A 112 13.12 -8.25 11.32
C TYR A 112 13.21 -7.71 12.76
N THR A 113 13.22 -6.39 12.90
CA THR A 113 13.28 -5.72 14.20
C THR A 113 11.88 -5.51 14.77
N PRO A 114 11.56 -6.05 15.96
CA PRO A 114 10.28 -5.85 16.63
C PRO A 114 9.94 -4.38 16.83
N TRP A 115 8.66 -4.02 16.68
CA TRP A 115 8.18 -2.67 16.95
C TRP A 115 6.67 -2.64 17.21
N THR A 116 6.21 -1.53 17.79
CA THR A 116 4.79 -1.27 18.01
C THR A 116 4.33 -0.17 17.06
N THR A 117 3.22 -0.41 16.37
CA THR A 117 2.61 0.62 15.50
C THR A 117 2.10 1.79 16.33
N SER A 118 1.86 2.95 15.71
CA SER A 118 1.25 4.09 16.43
C SER A 118 -0.17 3.82 16.94
N GLN A 119 -0.79 2.72 16.50
CA GLN A 119 -2.11 2.27 16.94
C GLN A 119 -2.03 1.27 18.10
N GLY A 120 -0.82 0.88 18.54
CA GLY A 120 -0.61 -0.04 19.66
C GLY A 120 -0.47 -1.51 19.27
N PHE A 121 -0.57 -1.87 17.98
CA PHE A 121 -0.30 -3.26 17.54
C PHE A 121 1.19 -3.58 17.68
N GLU A 122 1.50 -4.63 18.42
CA GLU A 122 2.85 -5.18 18.57
C GLU A 122 3.17 -6.11 17.40
N LEU A 123 4.30 -5.88 16.73
CA LEU A 123 4.76 -6.64 15.57
C LEU A 123 6.13 -7.25 15.90
N PRO A 124 6.17 -8.43 16.54
CA PRO A 124 7.41 -9.08 16.96
C PRO A 124 8.24 -9.62 15.79
N ASP A 125 7.61 -9.96 14.67
CA ASP A 125 8.25 -10.61 13.53
C ASP A 125 7.56 -10.26 12.20
N ILE A 126 8.09 -10.82 11.10
CA ILE A 126 7.56 -10.60 9.76
C ILE A 126 6.14 -11.18 9.59
N ASP A 127 5.78 -12.26 10.27
CA ASP A 127 4.45 -12.86 10.15
C ASP A 127 3.39 -11.96 10.78
N ALA A 128 3.66 -11.43 11.97
CA ALA A 128 2.82 -10.41 12.61
C ALA A 128 2.75 -9.14 11.75
N ALA A 129 3.87 -8.71 11.18
CA ALA A 129 3.92 -7.54 10.30
C ALA A 129 3.07 -7.72 9.03
N LEU A 130 3.12 -8.90 8.39
CA LEU A 130 2.29 -9.22 7.23
C LEU A 130 0.81 -9.31 7.60
N ALA A 131 0.48 -9.91 8.75
CA ALA A 131 -0.90 -9.95 9.25
C ALA A 131 -1.44 -8.53 9.49
N PHE A 132 -0.63 -7.64 10.08
CA PHE A 132 -0.97 -6.23 10.20
C PHE A 132 -1.06 -5.53 8.84
N GLY A 133 -0.20 -5.88 7.88
CA GLY A 133 -0.29 -5.41 6.50
C GLY A 133 -1.63 -5.75 5.84
N ALA A 134 -2.13 -6.97 6.04
CA ALA A 134 -3.44 -7.38 5.53
C ALA A 134 -4.61 -6.62 6.19
N TYR A 135 -4.52 -6.38 7.50
CA TYR A 135 -5.47 -5.51 8.20
C TYR A 135 -5.44 -4.07 7.64
N HIS A 136 -4.24 -3.52 7.42
CA HIS A 136 -4.03 -2.19 6.87
C HIS A 136 -4.55 -2.05 5.43
N GLU A 137 -4.34 -3.07 4.58
CA GLU A 137 -4.95 -3.19 3.25
C GLU A 137 -6.47 -3.05 3.30
N GLY A 138 -7.12 -3.78 4.22
CA GLY A 138 -8.57 -3.70 4.42
C GLY A 138 -9.05 -2.31 4.83
N LEU A 139 -8.34 -1.62 5.73
CA LEU A 139 -8.70 -0.27 6.17
C LEU A 139 -8.72 0.74 5.01
N HIS A 140 -7.66 0.75 4.19
CA HIS A 140 -7.56 1.70 3.08
C HIS A 140 -8.39 1.28 1.87
N SER A 141 -8.59 -0.01 1.63
CA SER A 141 -9.54 -0.50 0.62
C SER A 141 -10.96 0.00 0.92
N ASN A 142 -11.41 -0.08 2.18
CA ASN A 142 -12.71 0.48 2.57
C ASN A 142 -12.75 2.03 2.46
N CYS A 143 -11.63 2.71 2.72
CA CYS A 143 -11.53 4.16 2.49
C CYS A 143 -11.69 4.48 0.99
N ILE A 144 -11.04 3.72 0.11
CA ILE A 144 -11.15 3.85 -1.35
C ILE A 144 -12.59 3.62 -1.81
N ASP A 145 -13.24 2.54 -1.36
CA ASP A 145 -14.64 2.26 -1.68
C ASP A 145 -15.59 3.37 -1.20
N THR A 146 -15.29 3.95 -0.04
CA THR A 146 -16.04 5.10 0.49
C THR A 146 -15.86 6.31 -0.40
N LEU A 147 -14.62 6.68 -0.74
CA LEU A 147 -14.32 7.81 -1.62
C LEU A 147 -14.98 7.64 -3.00
N LEU A 148 -14.98 6.41 -3.53
CA LEU A 148 -15.59 6.09 -4.82
C LEU A 148 -17.08 6.47 -4.85
N LYS A 149 -17.83 6.26 -3.75
CA LYS A 149 -19.25 6.65 -3.65
C LYS A 149 -19.50 8.16 -3.72
N PHE A 150 -18.50 8.98 -3.43
CA PHE A 150 -18.61 10.45 -3.46
C PHE A 150 -18.08 11.07 -4.77
N ILE A 151 -17.59 10.25 -5.71
CA ILE A 151 -17.07 10.69 -7.01
C ILE A 151 -17.72 9.97 -8.20
N GLN A 152 -18.69 9.10 -7.91
CA GLN A 152 -19.57 8.49 -8.90
C GLN A 152 -20.55 9.53 -9.46
#